data_AF-A0A933MTM2-F1
#
_entry.id   AF-A0A933MTM2-F1
#
_cell.length_a   1.000
_cell.length_b   1.000
_cell.length_c   1.000
_cell.angle_alpha   90.00
_cell.angle_beta   90.00
_cell.angle_gamma   90.00
#
_symmetry.space_group_name_H-M   'P 1'
#
loop_
_entity.id
_entity.type
_entity.pdbx_description
1 polymer ?
#
loop_
_entity_poly.entity_id
_entity_poly.type
_entity_poly.pdbx_seq_one_letter_code
_entity_poly.pdbx_strand_id
1 'polypeptide(L)' 'MDEETPNRNRVRFEVYGEEMIDKEVKLSGNSGRVYLPPDWVGKHVKIIRID' A
#
# COMPACT_ATOMS: atom_id res chain seq x y z
N MET A 1 -26.89 -16.89 -13.78
CA MET A 1 -25.90 -15.95 -14.33
C MET A 1 -25.81 -14.84 -13.31
N ASP A 2 -24.82 -14.92 -12.43
CA ASP A 2 -24.68 -13.99 -11.31
C ASP A 2 -24.39 -12.58 -11.86
N GLU A 3 -25.31 -11.65 -11.63
CA GLU A 3 -25.12 -10.23 -11.90
C GLU A 3 -24.07 -9.67 -10.94
N GLU A 4 -22.93 -9.30 -11.50
CA GLU A 4 -21.84 -8.64 -10.80
C GLU A 4 -22.27 -7.22 -10.41
N THR A 5 -22.86 -7.07 -9.22
CA THR A 5 -23.18 -5.74 -8.68
C THR A 5 -21.88 -4.91 -8.61
N PRO A 6 -21.82 -3.72 -9.22
CA PRO A 6 -20.61 -2.91 -9.15
C PRO A 6 -20.43 -2.49 -7.69
N ASN A 7 -19.36 -3.01 -7.09
CA ASN A 7 -18.95 -2.71 -5.73
C ASN A 7 -18.78 -1.19 -5.59
N ARG A 8 -19.80 -0.51 -5.04
CA ARG A 8 -19.90 0.96 -4.96
C ARG A 8 -18.78 1.63 -4.14
N ASN A 9 -17.91 0.83 -3.49
CA ASN A 9 -16.83 1.32 -2.64
C ASN A 9 -15.42 0.97 -3.14
N ARG A 10 -15.26 0.37 -4.33
CA ARG A 10 -13.91 0.15 -4.90
C ARG A 10 -13.41 1.42 -5.57
N VAL A 11 -12.38 2.02 -4.99
CA VAL A 11 -11.64 3.15 -5.58
C VAL A 11 -10.41 2.60 -6.31
N ARG A 12 -10.23 2.98 -7.57
CA ARG A 12 -9.00 2.71 -8.33
C ARG A 12 -8.04 3.88 -8.16
N PHE A 13 -6.83 3.59 -7.71
CA PHE A 13 -5.74 4.55 -7.66
C PHE A 13 -4.78 4.26 -8.81
N GLU A 14 -4.34 5.30 -9.53
CA GLU A 14 -3.27 5.22 -10.51
C GLU A 14 -2.09 6.06 -10.01
N VAL A 15 -0.90 5.48 -10.01
CA VAL A 15 0.32 6.10 -9.51
C VAL A 15 1.48 5.72 -10.40
N TYR A 16 2.33 6.71 -10.70
CA TYR A 16 3.64 6.49 -11.32
C TYR A 16 4.69 6.32 -10.22
N GLY A 17 5.52 5.29 -10.35
CA GLY A 17 6.61 5.00 -9.42
C GLY A 17 7.68 4.15 -10.10
N GLU A 18 8.87 4.12 -9.50
CA GLU A 18 9.99 3.31 -9.99
C GLU A 18 9.81 1.83 -9.60
N GLU A 19 9.32 1.57 -8.38
CA GLU A 19 9.16 0.23 -7.81
C GLU A 19 7.96 0.18 -6.85
N MET A 20 7.29 -0.98 -6.77
CA MET A 20 6.21 -1.27 -5.82
C MET A 20 6.55 -2.50 -4.99
N ILE A 21 6.40 -2.40 -3.67
CA ILE A 21 6.63 -3.50 -2.72
C ILE A 21 5.41 -3.63 -1.81
N ASP A 22 4.91 -4.86 -1.63
CA ASP A 22 3.88 -5.20 -0.65
C ASP A 22 4.52 -5.79 0.62
N LYS A 23 4.15 -5.25 1.78
CA LYS A 23 4.65 -5.67 3.09
C LYS A 23 3.57 -5.49 4.14
N GLU A 24 3.44 -6.49 5.01
CA GLU A 24 2.60 -6.42 6.19
C GLU A 24 3.19 -5.45 7.23
N VAL A 25 2.33 -4.59 7.80
CA VAL A 25 2.71 -3.68 8.88
C VAL A 25 2.95 -4.50 10.16
N LYS A 26 4.12 -4.34 10.77
CA LYS A 26 4.45 -4.98 12.05
C LYS A 26 4.27 -4.02 13.23
N LEU A 27 3.80 -4.55 14.36
CA LEU A 27 3.64 -3.76 15.59
C LEU A 27 4.99 -3.29 16.10
N SER A 28 5.06 -2.04 16.52
CA SER A 28 6.20 -1.51 17.24
C SER A 28 5.80 -0.40 18.21
N GLY A 29 5.83 -0.73 19.50
CA GLY A 29 5.29 0.13 20.55
C GLY A 29 3.78 0.36 20.35
N ASN A 30 3.39 1.62 20.25
CA ASN A 30 2.01 2.06 19.97
C ASN A 30 1.78 2.39 18.48
N SER A 31 2.65 1.94 17.58
CA SER A 31 2.62 2.27 16.15
C SER A 31 2.88 1.05 15.26
N GLY A 32 2.56 1.16 13.98
CA GLY A 32 2.96 0.18 12.96
C GLY A 32 4.25 0.62 12.25
N ARG A 33 5.11 -0.33 11.89
CA ARG A 33 6.32 -0.09 11.08
C ARG A 33 6.36 -0.98 9.85
N VAL A 34 6.90 -0.44 8.77
CA VAL A 34 7.25 -1.16 7.54
C VAL A 34 8.73 -0.90 7.29
N TYR A 35 9.53 -1.95 7.13
CA TYR A 35 10.94 -1.84 6.78
C TYR A 35 11.08 -1.85 5.26
N LEU A 36 11.65 -0.78 4.70
CA LEU A 36 11.90 -0.62 3.27
C LEU A 36 13.38 -0.93 2.95
N PRO A 37 13.71 -1.21 1.68
CA PRO A 37 15.10 -1.39 1.26
C PRO A 37 16.02 -0.23 1.73
N PRO A 38 17.28 -0.49 2.16
CA PRO A 38 18.17 0.56 2.67
C PRO A 38 18.49 1.67 1.66
N ASP A 39 18.50 1.34 0.37
CA ASP A 39 18.70 2.28 -0.74
C ASP A 39 17.54 3.27 -0.93
N TRP A 40 16.38 3.02 -0.30
CA TRP A 40 15.27 3.95 -0.27
C TRP A 40 15.41 5.02 0.83
N VAL A 41 16.44 4.95 1.68
CA VAL A 41 16.71 5.99 2.69
C VAL A 41 16.90 7.35 1.99
N GLY A 42 16.13 8.34 2.43
CA GLY A 42 16.12 9.68 1.84
C GLY A 42 15.27 9.82 0.56
N LYS A 43 14.62 8.76 0.08
CA LYS A 43 13.66 8.83 -1.03
C LYS A 43 12.26 9.22 -0.55
N HIS A 44 11.48 9.82 -1.44
CA HIS A 44 10.07 10.12 -1.20
C HIS A 44 9.21 8.90 -1.49
N VAL A 45 8.55 8.35 -0.47
CA VAL A 45 7.74 7.14 -0.57
C VAL A 45 6.26 7.47 -0.29
N LYS A 46 5.35 6.87 -1.05
CA LYS A 46 3.91 6.88 -0.77
C LYS A 46 3.47 5.47 -0.34
N ILE A 47 2.72 5.36 0.74
CA ILE A 47 2.16 4.10 1.24
C ILE A 47 0.64 4.16 1.04
N ILE A 48 0.08 3.10 0.47
CA ILE A 48 -1.37 2.94 0.29
C ILE A 48 -1.79 1.72 1.11
N ARG A 49 -2.74 1.91 2.02
CA ARG A 49 -3.38 0.79 2.74
C ARG A 49 -4.37 0.10 1.78
N ILE A 50 -4.33 -1.22 1.71
CA ILE A 50 -5.09 -2.02 0.73
C ILE A 50 -6.13 -2.96 1.36
N ASP A 51 -6.22 -3.00 2.69
CA ASP A 51 -7.14 -3.82 3.48
C ASP A 51 -8.23 -3.01 4.19
#